data_AF-A0A1M5BPH3-F1
#
_entry.id   AF-A0A1M5BPH3-F1
#
_cell.length_a   1.000
_cell.length_b   1.000
_cell.length_c   1.000
_cell.angle_alpha   90.00
_cell.angle_beta   90.00
_cell.angle_gamma   90.00
#
_symmetry.space_group_name_H-M   'P 1'
#
loop_
_entity.id
_entity.type
_entity.pdbx_description
1 polymer ?
#
loop_
_entity_poly.entity_id
_entity_poly.type
_entity_poly.pdbx_seq_one_letter_code
_entity_poly.pdbx_strand_id
1 'polypeptide(L)'
;MEKYHILIPFWGTDISEDFSFRYELCDYIESMEGLVYEEGTGDDGMHLFFETSIPAEEIKEKIEMWKNTNSKYNVDFSLESAQS
;
A
#
# COMPACT_ATOMS: atom_id res chain seq x y z
N MET A 1 -0.33 -14.59 16.55
CA MET A 1 -0.98 -13.30 16.23
C MET A 1 -1.83 -13.52 15.00
N GLU A 2 -2.99 -12.88 14.93
CA GLU A 2 -3.81 -12.88 13.72
C GLU A 2 -3.02 -12.19 12.60
N LYS A 3 -3.19 -12.69 11.37
CA LYS A 3 -2.54 -12.19 10.16
C LYS A 3 -3.61 -11.66 9.23
N TYR A 4 -3.38 -10.47 8.70
CA TYR A 4 -4.27 -9.80 7.76
C TYR A 4 -3.59 -9.70 6.40
N HIS A 5 -4.31 -10.08 5.36
CA HIS A 5 -3.88 -9.96 3.97
C HIS A 5 -4.50 -8.71 3.36
N ILE A 6 -3.65 -7.82 2.88
CA ILE A 6 -4.04 -6.48 2.46
C ILE A 6 -3.61 -6.28 1.01
N LEU A 7 -4.54 -5.80 0.19
CA LEU A 7 -4.32 -5.36 -1.17
C LEU A 7 -4.54 -3.85 -1.24
N ILE A 8 -3.58 -3.13 -1.80
CA ILE A 8 -3.66 -1.68 -2.02
C ILE A 8 -3.56 -1.42 -3.51
N PRO A 9 -4.69 -1.23 -4.21
CA PRO A 9 -4.67 -0.63 -5.53
C PRO A 9 -4.45 0.88 -5.41
N PHE A 10 -3.63 1.42 -6.32
CA PHE A 10 -3.38 2.85 -6.42
C PHE A 10 -3.08 3.27 -7.85
N TRP A 11 -3.47 4.51 -8.17
CA TRP A 11 -3.31 5.08 -9.50
C TRP A 11 -3.20 6.60 -9.43
N GLY A 12 -2.09 7.13 -9.91
CA GLY A 12 -1.86 8.55 -10.08
C GLY A 12 -2.12 9.01 -11.51
N THR A 13 -1.85 10.29 -11.76
CA THR A 13 -1.88 10.86 -13.12
C THR A 13 -0.56 10.67 -13.87
N ASP A 14 0.51 10.30 -13.15
CA ASP A 14 1.85 10.08 -13.68
C ASP A 14 2.38 8.70 -13.23
N ILE A 15 2.58 7.81 -14.20
CA ILE A 15 3.03 6.44 -13.95
C ILE A 15 4.41 6.39 -13.26
N SER A 16 5.27 7.39 -13.48
CA SER A 16 6.58 7.46 -12.81
C SER A 16 6.47 7.82 -11.33
N GLU A 17 5.45 8.61 -10.95
CA GLU A 17 5.09 8.84 -9.55
C GLU A 17 4.54 7.55 -8.93
N ASP A 18 3.74 6.77 -9.66
CA ASP A 18 3.21 5.50 -9.17
C ASP A 18 4.31 4.48 -8.86
N PHE A 19 5.32 4.35 -9.74
CA PHE A 19 6.48 3.50 -9.46
C PHE A 19 7.26 3.98 -8.23
N SER A 20 7.46 5.29 -8.10
CA SER A 20 8.20 5.87 -6.96
C SER A 20 7.44 5.67 -5.65
N PHE A 21 6.12 5.92 -5.66
CA PHE A 21 5.23 5.68 -4.54
C PHE A 21 5.23 4.22 -4.11
N ARG A 22 5.21 3.28 -5.07
CA ARG A 22 5.28 1.85 -4.81
C ARG A 22 6.51 1.46 -4.01
N TYR A 23 7.70 1.87 -4.46
CA TYR A 23 8.94 1.51 -3.77
C TYR A 23 8.98 2.06 -2.35
N GLU A 24 8.58 3.32 -2.14
CA GLU A 24 8.58 3.91 -0.80
C GLU A 24 7.49 3.33 0.11
N LEU A 25 6.36 2.91 -0.47
CA LEU A 25 5.30 2.23 0.27
C LEU A 25 5.75 0.82 0.72
N CYS A 26 6.48 0.08 -0.12
CA CYS A 26 7.11 -1.19 0.24
C CYS A 26 8.02 -1.00 1.47
N ASP A 27 8.97 -0.05 1.38
CA ASP A 27 9.90 0.24 2.48
C ASP A 27 9.15 0.59 3.78
N TYR A 28 8.08 1.37 3.68
CA TYR A 28 7.26 1.73 4.83
C TYR A 28 6.54 0.52 5.45
N ILE A 29 5.94 -0.34 4.63
CA ILE A 29 5.25 -1.55 5.09
C ILE A 29 6.21 -2.51 5.78
N GLU A 30 7.38 -2.76 5.20
CA GLU A 30 8.41 -3.61 5.80
C GLU A 30 8.94 -3.04 7.11
N SER A 31 9.04 -1.72 7.23
CA SER A 31 9.42 -1.05 8.49
C SER A 31 8.44 -1.25 9.65
N MET A 32 7.19 -1.60 9.33
CA MET A 32 6.11 -1.87 10.30
C MET A 32 5.88 -3.38 10.51
N GLU A 33 6.87 -4.21 10.18
CA GLU A 33 6.80 -5.69 10.26
C GLU A 33 5.75 -6.30 9.32
N GLY A 34 5.40 -5.60 8.23
CA GLY A 34 4.66 -6.17 7.11
C GLY A 34 5.55 -7.00 6.19
N LEU A 35 4.98 -8.01 5.54
CA LEU A 35 5.66 -8.84 4.55
C LEU A 35 5.01 -8.63 3.18
N VAL A 36 5.70 -7.96 2.27
CA VAL A 36 5.22 -7.73 0.90
C VAL A 36 5.42 -9.01 0.08
N TYR A 37 4.36 -9.46 -0.59
CA TYR A 37 4.36 -10.67 -1.41
C TYR A 37 4.41 -10.37 -2.91
N GLU A 38 3.68 -9.36 -3.34
CA GLU A 38 3.54 -9.04 -4.76
C GLU A 38 3.39 -7.53 -4.97
N GLU A 39 4.05 -7.06 -6.02
CA GLU A 39 3.88 -5.74 -6.60
C GLU A 39 3.60 -5.90 -8.10
N GLY A 40 2.62 -5.15 -8.62
CA GLY A 40 2.27 -5.30 -10.02
C GLY A 40 1.41 -4.17 -10.58
N THR A 41 1.20 -4.25 -11.89
CA THR A 41 0.25 -3.42 -12.64
C THR A 41 -0.90 -4.30 -13.12
N GLY A 42 -2.14 -3.87 -12.93
CA GLY A 42 -3.35 -4.49 -13.47
C GLY A 42 -4.21 -3.48 -14.22
N ASP A 43 -5.34 -3.93 -14.73
CA ASP A 43 -6.30 -3.09 -15.47
C ASP A 43 -6.83 -1.92 -14.62
N ASP A 44 -6.82 -2.06 -13.29
CA ASP A 44 -7.33 -1.08 -12.34
C ASP A 44 -6.26 -0.21 -11.68
N GLY A 45 -4.97 -0.44 -11.94
CA GLY A 45 -3.99 0.16 -11.04
C GLY A 45 -2.58 -0.39 -11.06
N MET A 46 -1.71 0.30 -10.35
CA MET A 46 -0.64 -0.37 -9.62
C MET A 46 -1.25 -1.00 -8.36
N HIS A 47 -0.72 -2.13 -7.93
CA HIS A 47 -1.16 -2.80 -6.72
C HIS A 47 0.02 -3.28 -5.89
N LEU A 48 -0.22 -3.34 -4.58
CA LEU A 48 0.69 -3.91 -3.61
C LEU A 48 -0.08 -4.87 -2.71
N PHE A 49 0.42 -6.10 -2.60
CA PHE A 49 -0.15 -7.16 -1.77
C PHE A 49 0.83 -7.56 -0.67
N PHE A 50 0.36 -7.56 0.58
CA PHE A 50 1.20 -7.84 1.74
C PHE A 50 0.41 -8.47 2.91
N GLU A 51 1.14 -9.10 3.83
CA GLU A 51 0.62 -9.55 5.12
C GLU A 51 1.11 -8.65 6.25
N THR A 52 0.25 -8.41 7.24
CA THR A 52 0.65 -7.76 8.49
C THR A 52 -0.10 -8.36 9.68
N SER A 53 0.39 -8.12 10.90
CA SER A 53 -0.36 -8.34 12.14
C SER A 53 -1.14 -7.11 12.60
N ILE A 54 -1.06 -6.00 11.87
CA ILE A 54 -1.79 -4.76 12.14
C ILE A 54 -3.20 -4.85 11.52
N PRO A 55 -4.28 -4.55 12.28
CA PRO A 55 -5.64 -4.54 11.74
C PRO A 55 -5.81 -3.63 10.52
N ALA A 56 -6.71 -4.00 9.60
CA ALA A 56 -6.94 -3.29 8.33
C ALA A 56 -7.27 -1.79 8.48
N GLU A 57 -8.03 -1.42 9.51
CA GLU A 57 -8.35 0.00 9.79
C GLU A 57 -7.13 0.76 10.29
N GLU A 58 -6.29 0.14 11.13
CA GLU A 58 -5.09 0.79 11.67
C GLU A 58 -4.00 0.94 10.59
N ILE A 59 -3.81 -0.07 9.75
CA ILE A 59 -2.85 0.02 8.64
C ILE A 59 -3.28 1.09 7.62
N LYS A 60 -4.60 1.27 7.43
CA LYS A 60 -5.15 2.35 6.61
C LYS A 60 -4.73 3.72 7.10
N GLU A 61 -5.01 4.01 8.37
CA GLU A 61 -4.67 5.29 8.97
C GLU A 61 -3.17 5.56 8.89
N LYS A 62 -2.34 4.54 9.16
CA LYS A 62 -0.88 4.65 9.06
C LYS A 62 -0.40 5.02 7.65
N ILE A 63 -0.91 4.34 6.62
CA ILE A 63 -0.51 4.58 5.22
C ILE A 63 -1.04 5.95 4.75
N GLU A 64 -2.25 6.34 5.11
CA GLU A 64 -2.79 7.67 4.79
C GLU A 64 -1.96 8.78 5.46
N MET A 65 -1.61 8.63 6.74
CA MET A 65 -0.75 9.58 7.45
C MET A 65 0.66 9.65 6.82
N TRP A 66 1.23 8.50 6.46
CA TRP A 66 2.53 8.43 5.81
C TRP A 66 2.51 9.11 4.44
N LYS A 67 1.50 8.84 3.59
CA LYS A 67 1.32 9.51 2.29
C LYS A 67 1.20 11.03 2.47
N ASN A 68 0.36 11.48 3.40
CA ASN A 68 0.13 12.91 3.65
C ASN A 68 1.40 13.61 4.16
N THR A 69 2.25 12.90 4.90
CA THR A 69 3.56 13.41 5.33
C THR A 69 4.54 13.48 4.15
N ASN A 70 4.42 12.56 3.19
CA ASN A 70 5.18 12.50 1.95
C ASN A 70 4.41 13.14 0.78
N SER A 71 4.03 14.42 0.94
CA SER A 71 3.19 15.26 0.05
C SER A 71 3.66 15.42 -1.42
N LYS A 72 4.65 14.65 -1.87
CA LYS A 72 5.18 14.66 -3.24
C LYS A 72 4.42 13.76 -4.21
N TYR A 73 3.51 12.90 -3.74
CA TYR A 73 2.77 11.97 -4.58
C TYR A 73 1.31 12.40 -4.74
N ASN A 74 0.88 12.62 -5.99
CA ASN A 74 -0.52 12.83 -6.32
C ASN A 74 -1.18 11.51 -6.73
N VAL A 75 -1.09 10.51 -5.85
CA VAL A 75 -1.53 9.13 -6.10
C VAL A 75 -2.68 8.79 -5.16
N ASP A 76 -3.84 8.44 -5.71
CA ASP A 76 -4.97 7.95 -4.91
C ASP A 76 -4.87 6.44 -4.72
N PHE A 77 -5.24 5.95 -3.54
CA PHE A 77 -5.22 4.52 -3.21
C PHE A 77 -6.47 4.12 -2.40
N SER A 78 -6.87 2.86 -2.51
CA SER A 78 -7.86 2.24 -1.64
C SER A 78 -7.25 1.02 -0.93
N LEU A 79 -7.94 0.53 0.10
CA LEU A 79 -7.53 -0.66 0.84
C LEU A 79 -8.60 -1.73 0.71
N GLU A 80 -8.21 -2.87 0.17
CA GLU A 80 -9.04 -4.05 0.07
C GLU A 80 -8.47 -5.12 0.99
N SER A 81 -9.28 -5.54 1.97
CA SER A 81 -8.93 -6.72 2.77
C SER A 81 -9.26 -7.96 1.96
N ALA A 82 -8.24 -8.76 1.63
CA ALA A 82 -8.47 -10.05 1.00
C ALA A 82 -8.95 -11.01 2.11
N GLN A 83 -10.25 -11.31 2.13
CA GLN A 83 -10.77 -12.35 3.02
C GLN A 83 -10.12 -13.68 2.64
N SER A 84 -9.42 -14.27 3.61
CA SER A 84 -8.81 -15.60 3.51
C SER A 84 -9.88 -16.69 3.63
#